data_AF-A0A1G1GPM7-F1
#
_entry.id   AF-A0A1G1GPM7-F1
#
_cell.length_a   1.000
_cell.length_b   1.000
_cell.length_c   1.000
_cell.angle_alpha   90.00
_cell.angle_beta   90.00
_cell.angle_gamma   90.00
#
_symmetry.space_group_name_H-M   'P 1'
#
loop_
_entity.id
_entity.type
_entity.pdbx_description
1 polymer ?
#
loop_
_entity_poly.entity_id
_entity_poly.type
_entity_poly.pdbx_seq_one_letter_code
_entity_poly.pdbx_strand_id
1 'polypeptide(L)'
;MTKWNSFLIAAAFLALPALVFAAGGHDGLSCTGCHSLHQAKTEDFILAVQPNTKDVNPKTKQPYQGTTAICLGCHQTSEKGGHGMTPIDSHMSHPYGLSSINPKVAVVPAELLSNGRFECSSCHDPHPSNVNRKYLRIDTANGSMENFCAACHPTKADPQTASAMSKAFQGSGEGAGGGQPAAPAEKSEKKRK
;
A
#
# COMPACT_ATOMS: atom_id res chain seq x y z
N MET A 1 10.90 32.26 46.02
CA MET A 1 11.34 31.96 44.62
C MET A 1 11.17 30.49 44.22
N THR A 2 10.63 29.61 45.08
CA THR A 2 10.52 28.16 44.83
C THR A 2 9.20 27.68 44.21
N LYS A 3 8.14 28.50 44.21
CA LYS A 3 6.81 28.08 43.71
C LYS A 3 6.62 28.24 42.19
N TRP A 4 7.40 29.11 41.54
CA TRP A 4 7.31 29.36 40.10
C TRP A 4 7.93 28.20 39.29
N ASN A 5 9.05 27.63 39.77
CA ASN A 5 9.71 26.50 39.12
C ASN A 5 8.85 25.22 39.17
N SER A 6 8.04 25.02 40.21
CA SER A 6 7.14 23.86 40.32
C SER A 6 6.01 23.90 39.28
N PHE A 7 5.53 25.09 38.90
CA PHE A 7 4.47 25.25 37.90
C PHE A 7 4.98 24.99 36.47
N LEU A 8 6.20 25.44 36.16
CA LEU A 8 6.83 25.18 34.86
C LEU A 8 7.21 23.71 34.65
N ILE A 9 7.63 23.02 35.71
CA ILE A 9 7.91 21.58 35.67
C ILE A 9 6.61 20.79 35.47
N ALA A 10 5.52 21.15 36.16
CA ALA A 10 4.22 20.48 35.99
C ALA A 10 3.65 20.67 34.58
N ALA A 11 3.79 21.87 33.99
CA ALA A 11 3.36 22.14 32.62
C ALA A 11 4.18 21.38 31.57
N ALA A 12 5.49 21.19 31.78
CA ALA A 12 6.33 20.38 30.91
C ALA A 12 5.93 18.90 30.94
N PHE A 13 5.62 18.35 32.12
CA PHE A 13 5.15 16.95 32.24
C PHE A 13 3.76 16.71 31.62
N LEU A 14 2.88 17.70 31.60
CA LEU A 14 1.56 17.61 30.96
C LEU A 14 1.63 17.66 29.42
N ALA A 15 2.70 18.19 28.84
CA ALA A 15 2.89 18.26 27.38
C ALA A 15 3.59 17.03 26.78
N LEU A 16 4.28 16.22 27.59
CA LEU A 16 4.95 14.99 27.11
C LEU A 16 4.02 13.95 26.45
N PRO A 17 2.80 13.68 26.96
CA PRO A 17 1.92 12.68 26.35
C PRO A 17 1.50 13.05 24.92
N ALA A 18 1.40 14.35 24.60
CA ALA A 18 0.95 14.81 23.28
C ALA A 18 1.95 14.48 22.15
N LEU A 19 3.24 14.33 22.46
CA LEU A 19 4.27 13.97 21.48
C LEU A 19 4.28 12.47 21.14
N VAL A 20 3.73 11.62 22.01
CA VAL A 20 3.69 10.16 21.81
C VAL A 20 2.58 9.76 20.82
N PHE A 21 1.51 10.55 20.70
CA PHE A 21 0.39 10.26 19.80
C PHE A 21 0.58 10.79 18.37
N ALA A 22 1.72 11.40 18.04
CA ALA A 22 2.01 11.92 16.70
C ALA A 22 2.67 10.91 15.75
N ALA A 23 3.05 9.72 16.24
CA ALA A 23 3.54 8.63 15.40
C ALA A 23 2.36 7.93 14.71
N GLY A 24 2.25 8.09 13.39
CA GLY A 24 1.37 7.29 12.54
C GLY A 24 1.66 5.79 12.69
N GLY A 25 0.68 4.94 12.36
CA GLY A 25 0.74 3.48 12.59
C GLY A 25 1.89 2.73 11.89
N HIS A 26 2.72 3.42 11.11
CA HIS A 26 3.90 2.89 10.44
C HIS A 26 5.19 3.66 10.79
N ASP A 27 5.12 4.68 11.65
CA ASP A 27 6.24 5.58 11.97
C ASP A 27 7.32 4.88 12.83
N GLY A 28 7.00 3.70 13.39
CA GLY A 28 7.96 2.79 14.03
C GLY A 28 8.36 1.58 13.16
N LEU A 29 7.78 1.42 11.97
CA LEU A 29 8.05 0.30 11.08
C LEU A 29 9.21 0.68 10.15
N SER A 30 10.44 0.37 10.59
CA SER A 30 11.62 0.45 9.72
C SER A 30 11.57 -0.63 8.64
N CYS A 31 12.56 -0.65 7.73
CA CYS A 31 12.67 -1.68 6.69
C CYS A 31 12.51 -3.10 7.25
N THR A 32 12.96 -3.33 8.49
CA THR A 32 12.93 -4.64 9.14
C THR A 32 11.59 -5.04 9.75
N GLY A 33 10.66 -4.09 9.90
CA GLY A 33 9.30 -4.40 10.35
C GLY A 33 8.50 -5.15 9.29
N CYS A 34 8.81 -4.95 8.02
CA CYS A 34 8.28 -5.76 6.92
C CYS A 34 9.26 -6.86 6.50
N HIS A 35 10.55 -6.58 6.35
CA HIS A 35 11.56 -7.53 5.85
C HIS A 35 12.49 -8.03 6.96
N SER A 36 12.38 -9.29 7.39
CA SER A 36 13.23 -9.84 8.45
C SER A 36 13.74 -11.24 8.12
N LEU A 37 15.07 -11.38 7.92
CA LEU A 37 15.71 -12.66 7.61
C LEU A 37 15.50 -13.72 8.71
N HIS A 38 15.56 -13.31 9.98
CA HIS A 38 15.39 -14.23 11.10
C HIS A 38 13.93 -14.60 11.39
N GLN A 39 12.99 -13.81 10.88
CA GLN A 39 11.55 -13.97 11.17
C GLN A 39 10.72 -14.18 9.90
N ALA A 40 11.38 -14.49 8.78
CA ALA A 40 10.75 -14.63 7.48
C ALA A 40 9.65 -15.70 7.50
N LYS A 41 8.49 -15.33 6.99
CA LYS A 41 7.30 -16.16 6.77
C LYS A 41 7.05 -16.41 5.28
N THR A 42 7.85 -15.80 4.42
CA THR A 42 7.81 -15.96 2.96
C THR A 42 9.22 -16.17 2.44
N GLU A 43 9.34 -16.98 1.40
CA GLU A 43 10.64 -17.32 0.79
C GLU A 43 11.10 -16.21 -0.18
N ASP A 44 10.19 -15.65 -0.96
CA ASP A 44 10.52 -14.74 -2.06
C ASP A 44 10.91 -13.32 -1.60
N PHE A 45 10.35 -12.85 -0.48
CA PHE A 45 10.47 -11.45 -0.05
C PHE A 45 10.95 -11.27 1.39
N ILE A 46 11.28 -12.35 2.10
CA ILE A 46 11.81 -12.29 3.48
C ILE A 46 10.84 -11.54 4.41
N LEU A 47 9.53 -11.65 4.18
CA LEU A 47 8.56 -10.87 4.95
C LEU A 47 8.38 -11.45 6.34
N ALA A 48 8.37 -10.60 7.38
CA ALA A 48 8.12 -11.00 8.76
C ALA A 48 6.65 -11.37 9.05
N VAL A 49 5.76 -11.09 8.10
CA VAL A 49 4.32 -11.35 8.18
C VAL A 49 3.92 -12.50 7.25
N GLN A 50 3.03 -13.36 7.75
CA GLN A 50 2.41 -14.40 6.94
C GLN A 50 1.35 -13.76 6.02
N PRO A 51 1.37 -14.00 4.70
CA PRO A 51 0.29 -13.59 3.82
C PRO A 51 -1.06 -14.17 4.29
N ASN A 52 -2.06 -13.31 4.45
CA ASN A 52 -3.40 -13.71 4.85
C ASN A 52 -4.15 -14.35 3.67
N THR A 53 -4.22 -15.68 3.68
CA THR A 53 -5.01 -16.50 2.76
C THR A 53 -6.33 -16.99 3.38
N LYS A 54 -6.63 -16.60 4.62
CA LYS A 54 -7.87 -16.94 5.31
C LYS A 54 -9.01 -16.03 4.87
N ASP A 55 -8.74 -14.74 4.69
CA ASP A 55 -9.74 -13.79 4.23
C ASP A 55 -10.04 -13.98 2.74
N VAL A 56 -11.31 -13.82 2.38
CA VAL A 56 -11.83 -14.11 1.04
C VAL A 56 -12.33 -12.82 0.41
N ASN A 57 -11.88 -12.56 -0.81
CA ASN A 57 -12.32 -11.42 -1.56
C ASN A 57 -13.82 -11.53 -1.88
N PRO A 58 -14.66 -10.57 -1.44
CA PRO A 58 -16.11 -10.67 -1.62
C PRO A 58 -16.56 -10.59 -3.08
N LYS A 59 -15.73 -10.04 -3.98
CA LYS A 59 -16.01 -9.93 -5.42
C LYS A 59 -15.63 -11.20 -6.18
N THR A 60 -14.46 -11.77 -5.90
CA THR A 60 -13.96 -12.94 -6.65
C THR A 60 -14.30 -14.27 -5.98
N LYS A 61 -14.70 -14.26 -4.70
CA LYS A 61 -14.93 -15.44 -3.86
C LYS A 61 -13.70 -16.34 -3.69
N GLN A 62 -12.51 -15.80 -3.94
CA GLN A 62 -11.24 -16.48 -3.76
C GLN A 62 -10.44 -15.85 -2.61
N PRO A 63 -9.54 -16.60 -1.95
CA PRO A 63 -8.58 -16.03 -1.02
C PRO A 63 -7.82 -14.86 -1.64
N TYR A 64 -7.49 -13.86 -0.82
CA TYR A 64 -6.56 -12.82 -1.26
C TYR A 64 -5.18 -13.40 -1.55
N GLN A 65 -4.47 -12.78 -2.50
CA GLN A 65 -3.18 -13.23 -3.01
C GLN A 65 -2.26 -12.01 -3.24
N GLY A 66 -1.01 -12.27 -3.61
CA GLY A 66 -0.04 -11.23 -3.94
C GLY A 66 0.20 -10.25 -2.79
N THR A 67 0.43 -8.99 -3.13
CA THR A 67 0.70 -7.94 -2.15
C THR A 67 -0.49 -7.70 -1.21
N THR A 68 -1.73 -7.82 -1.69
CA THR A 68 -2.91 -7.68 -0.81
C THR A 68 -2.90 -8.70 0.32
N ALA A 69 -2.56 -9.97 0.06
CA ALA A 69 -2.49 -10.98 1.12
C ALA A 69 -1.47 -10.59 2.20
N ILE A 70 -0.33 -10.03 1.80
CA ILE A 70 0.70 -9.55 2.73
C ILE A 70 0.16 -8.40 3.58
N CYS A 71 -0.45 -7.37 2.95
CA CYS A 71 -1.03 -6.24 3.66
C CYS A 71 -2.10 -6.68 4.66
N LEU A 72 -2.99 -7.60 4.26
CA LEU A 72 -4.03 -8.16 5.11
C LEU A 72 -3.50 -9.11 6.19
N GLY A 73 -2.23 -9.53 6.12
CA GLY A 73 -1.55 -10.21 7.23
C GLY A 73 -1.52 -9.31 8.47
N CYS A 74 -1.36 -8.00 8.30
CA CYS A 74 -1.41 -7.03 9.41
C CYS A 74 -2.75 -6.29 9.48
N HIS A 75 -3.22 -5.78 8.34
CA HIS A 75 -4.37 -4.87 8.23
C HIS A 75 -5.70 -5.58 8.04
N GLN A 76 -5.83 -6.83 8.49
CA GLN A 76 -7.12 -7.47 8.65
C GLN A 76 -7.34 -7.80 10.13
N THR A 77 -8.60 -7.92 10.55
CA THR A 77 -8.92 -8.33 11.90
C THR A 77 -8.40 -9.75 12.20
N SER A 78 -8.15 -10.03 13.47
CA SER A 78 -7.68 -11.34 13.93
C SER A 78 -8.64 -12.47 13.58
N GLU A 79 -9.95 -12.19 13.60
CA GLU A 79 -10.99 -13.17 13.22
C GLU A 79 -10.86 -13.60 11.76
N LYS A 80 -10.45 -12.67 10.89
CA LYS A 80 -10.22 -12.88 9.47
C LYS A 80 -8.75 -13.18 9.12
N GLY A 81 -7.91 -13.46 10.12
CA GLY A 81 -6.55 -13.97 9.90
C GLY A 81 -5.46 -12.91 9.74
N GLY A 82 -5.75 -11.64 10.04
CA GLY A 82 -4.73 -10.61 10.19
C GLY A 82 -4.30 -10.39 11.65
N HIS A 83 -3.50 -9.36 11.90
CA HIS A 83 -3.05 -8.98 13.25
C HIS A 83 -3.87 -7.85 13.90
N GLY A 84 -4.91 -7.34 13.23
CA GLY A 84 -5.75 -6.26 13.75
C GLY A 84 -5.05 -4.90 13.81
N MET A 85 -3.97 -4.70 13.06
CA MET A 85 -3.24 -3.44 13.02
C MET A 85 -3.97 -2.47 12.08
N THR A 86 -4.75 -1.54 12.61
CA THR A 86 -5.60 -0.63 11.81
C THR A 86 -6.37 -1.43 10.74
N PRO A 87 -7.25 -2.35 11.17
CA PRO A 87 -7.85 -3.32 10.27
C PRO A 87 -8.69 -2.60 9.21
N ILE A 88 -8.40 -2.88 7.95
CA ILE A 88 -9.24 -2.54 6.82
C ILE A 88 -10.18 -3.71 6.58
N ASP A 89 -11.33 -3.66 7.23
CA ASP A 89 -12.37 -4.59 6.82
C ASP A 89 -12.78 -4.27 5.36
N SER A 90 -13.34 -5.26 4.67
CA SER A 90 -13.73 -5.14 3.27
C SER A 90 -14.90 -4.16 3.02
N HIS A 91 -15.27 -3.29 3.98
CA HIS A 91 -16.25 -2.22 3.81
C HIS A 91 -15.64 -0.93 3.22
N MET A 92 -14.48 -1.04 2.58
CA MET A 92 -13.86 0.04 1.81
C MET A 92 -14.66 0.37 0.53
N SER A 93 -14.74 1.66 0.19
CA SER A 93 -15.44 2.17 -1.01
C SER A 93 -14.87 1.69 -2.35
N HIS A 94 -13.72 0.98 -2.35
CA HIS A 94 -13.06 0.48 -3.55
C HIS A 94 -12.71 -1.01 -3.40
N PRO A 95 -12.92 -1.83 -4.45
CA PRO A 95 -12.47 -3.20 -4.45
C PRO A 95 -10.95 -3.27 -4.63
N TYR A 96 -10.30 -4.26 -4.03
CA TYR A 96 -8.87 -4.53 -4.16
C TYR A 96 -8.63 -6.04 -4.32
N GLY A 97 -7.39 -6.44 -4.62
CA GLY A 97 -7.03 -7.83 -4.89
C GLY A 97 -7.66 -8.37 -6.18
N LEU A 98 -7.84 -7.51 -7.19
CA LEU A 98 -8.47 -7.86 -8.46
C LEU A 98 -7.42 -8.18 -9.54
N SER A 99 -7.62 -9.26 -10.28
CA SER A 99 -6.79 -9.62 -11.43
C SER A 99 -7.17 -8.91 -12.74
N SER A 100 -8.33 -8.27 -12.77
CA SER A 100 -8.80 -7.50 -13.91
C SER A 100 -9.70 -6.36 -13.45
N ILE A 101 -9.72 -5.30 -14.24
CA ILE A 101 -10.45 -4.06 -13.96
C ILE A 101 -11.41 -3.83 -15.11
N ASN A 102 -12.66 -3.49 -14.80
CA ASN A 102 -13.63 -3.16 -15.82
C ASN A 102 -13.36 -1.73 -16.33
N PRO A 103 -12.90 -1.54 -17.60
CA PRO A 103 -12.59 -0.22 -18.14
C PRO A 103 -13.81 0.70 -18.24
N LYS A 104 -15.03 0.14 -18.19
CA LYS A 104 -16.28 0.94 -18.12
C LYS A 104 -16.50 1.58 -16.75
N VAL A 105 -15.80 1.12 -15.71
CA VAL A 105 -15.90 1.63 -14.35
C VAL A 105 -14.72 2.53 -14.02
N ALA A 106 -13.50 2.07 -14.32
CA ALA A 106 -12.25 2.78 -14.05
C ALA A 106 -11.21 2.45 -15.13
N VAL A 107 -10.45 3.46 -15.54
CA VAL A 107 -9.27 3.30 -16.39
C VAL A 107 -8.05 3.50 -15.49
N VAL A 108 -7.53 2.40 -14.96
CA VAL A 108 -6.38 2.45 -14.04
C VAL A 108 -5.08 2.39 -14.85
N PRO A 109 -4.16 3.37 -14.70
CA PRO A 109 -2.84 3.36 -15.34
C PRO A 109 -2.06 2.09 -15.00
N ALA A 110 -1.32 1.56 -15.97
CA ALA A 110 -0.56 0.32 -15.80
C ALA A 110 0.52 0.45 -14.70
N GLU A 111 1.07 1.65 -14.53
CA GLU A 111 2.04 2.01 -13.50
C GLU A 111 1.48 1.84 -12.09
N LEU A 112 0.15 2.00 -11.93
CA LEU A 112 -0.54 1.77 -10.67
C LEU A 112 -0.88 0.30 -10.43
N LEU A 113 -0.65 -0.61 -11.38
CA LEU A 113 -0.92 -2.03 -11.18
C LEU A 113 0.31 -2.75 -10.64
N SER A 114 0.10 -3.62 -9.67
CA SER A 114 1.16 -4.51 -9.18
C SER A 114 1.07 -5.84 -9.92
N ASN A 115 2.02 -6.10 -10.83
CA ASN A 115 2.01 -7.28 -11.69
C ASN A 115 0.68 -7.45 -12.46
N GLY A 116 0.14 -6.34 -12.97
CA GLY A 116 -1.14 -6.30 -13.68
C GLY A 116 -2.39 -6.45 -12.79
N ARG A 117 -2.23 -6.52 -11.47
CA ARG A 117 -3.32 -6.65 -10.50
C ARG A 117 -3.59 -5.32 -9.81
N PHE A 118 -4.87 -5.08 -9.49
CA PHE A 118 -5.30 -3.96 -8.67
C PHE A 118 -5.21 -4.36 -7.19
N GLU A 119 -4.18 -3.87 -6.52
CA GLU A 119 -3.76 -4.30 -5.18
C GLU A 119 -3.77 -3.10 -4.22
N CYS A 120 -3.56 -3.33 -2.92
CA CYS A 120 -3.37 -2.22 -1.96
C CYS A 120 -2.28 -1.25 -2.44
N SER A 121 -1.24 -1.80 -3.07
CA SER A 121 -0.11 -1.06 -3.65
C SER A 121 -0.44 -0.25 -4.90
N SER A 122 -1.68 -0.32 -5.40
CA SER A 122 -2.15 0.53 -6.49
C SER A 122 -2.43 1.96 -6.03
N CYS A 123 -2.77 2.13 -4.76
CA CYS A 123 -3.00 3.44 -4.15
C CYS A 123 -1.90 3.79 -3.16
N HIS A 124 -1.38 2.80 -2.42
CA HIS A 124 -0.34 2.97 -1.43
C HIS A 124 1.02 2.51 -1.95
N ASP A 125 2.10 3.14 -1.52
CA ASP A 125 3.46 2.71 -1.78
C ASP A 125 4.27 2.86 -0.48
N PRO A 126 4.58 1.73 0.18
CA PRO A 126 5.43 1.74 1.37
C PRO A 126 6.89 2.08 1.02
N HIS A 127 7.27 2.26 -0.25
CA HIS A 127 8.63 2.54 -0.69
C HIS A 127 8.76 3.85 -1.48
N PRO A 128 9.62 4.81 -1.07
CA PRO A 128 10.17 4.94 0.27
C PRO A 128 9.05 5.20 1.28
N SER A 129 9.22 4.73 2.51
CA SER A 129 8.22 4.96 3.57
C SER A 129 8.00 6.46 3.77
N ASN A 130 6.91 7.00 3.24
CA ASN A 130 6.57 8.42 3.35
C ASN A 130 5.25 8.61 4.09
N VAL A 131 5.39 8.82 5.40
CA VAL A 131 4.30 9.03 6.34
C VAL A 131 3.54 10.33 6.08
N ASN A 132 4.21 11.36 5.53
CA ASN A 132 3.62 12.68 5.30
C ASN A 132 2.47 12.63 4.28
N ARG A 133 2.52 11.68 3.34
CA ARG A 133 1.45 11.43 2.36
C ARG A 133 0.64 10.17 2.65
N LYS A 134 0.75 9.60 3.85
CA LYS A 134 0.09 8.33 4.24
C LYS A 134 0.32 7.22 3.20
N TYR A 135 1.53 7.18 2.65
CA TYR A 135 1.93 6.24 1.60
C TYR A 135 1.18 6.39 0.27
N LEU A 136 0.38 7.43 0.03
CA LEU A 136 -0.32 7.54 -1.26
C LEU A 136 0.66 7.73 -2.42
N ARG A 137 0.41 7.01 -3.52
CA ARG A 137 1.20 7.09 -4.76
C ARG A 137 0.99 8.39 -5.52
N ILE A 138 -0.22 8.93 -5.40
CA ILE A 138 -0.61 10.22 -5.97
C ILE A 138 -0.67 11.21 -4.80
N ASP A 139 0.00 12.35 -4.96
CA ASP A 139 -0.05 13.41 -3.97
C ASP A 139 -1.47 14.00 -3.89
N THR A 140 -1.98 14.12 -2.67
CA THR A 140 -3.31 14.67 -2.36
C THR A 140 -3.23 15.99 -1.60
N ALA A 141 -2.04 16.58 -1.46
CA ALA A 141 -1.86 17.88 -0.79
C ALA A 141 -2.62 19.00 -1.53
N ASN A 142 -2.99 20.06 -0.78
CA ASN A 142 -3.64 21.28 -1.29
C ASN A 142 -4.99 21.07 -2.03
N GLY A 143 -5.85 20.17 -1.54
CA GLY A 143 -7.22 20.03 -2.06
C GLY A 143 -7.38 19.09 -3.27
N SER A 144 -6.35 18.33 -3.62
CA SER A 144 -6.26 17.53 -4.85
C SER A 144 -6.83 16.10 -4.73
N MET A 145 -7.79 15.88 -3.83
CA MET A 145 -8.52 14.59 -3.82
C MET A 145 -9.23 14.33 -5.15
N GLU A 146 -9.62 15.38 -5.88
CA GLU A 146 -10.14 15.23 -7.23
C GLU A 146 -9.11 14.61 -8.18
N ASN A 147 -7.85 15.08 -8.15
CA ASN A 147 -6.76 14.53 -8.94
C ASN A 147 -6.54 13.04 -8.63
N PHE A 148 -6.57 12.68 -7.34
CA PHE A 148 -6.47 11.28 -6.91
C PHE A 148 -7.57 10.42 -7.52
N CYS A 149 -8.83 10.87 -7.45
CA CYS A 149 -9.96 10.14 -8.04
C CYS A 149 -9.86 10.07 -9.57
N ALA A 150 -9.45 11.18 -10.20
CA ALA A 150 -9.37 11.34 -11.65
C ALA A 150 -8.31 10.47 -12.30
N ALA A 151 -7.26 10.08 -11.56
CA ALA A 151 -6.23 9.17 -12.04
C ALA A 151 -6.80 7.84 -12.55
N CYS A 152 -7.91 7.37 -11.95
CA CYS A 152 -8.58 6.13 -12.35
C CYS A 152 -9.99 6.37 -12.93
N HIS A 153 -10.62 7.50 -12.59
CA HIS A 153 -11.97 7.84 -13.04
C HIS A 153 -12.00 9.17 -13.81
N PRO A 154 -11.31 9.29 -14.96
CA PRO A 154 -11.22 10.56 -15.69
C PRO A 154 -12.58 11.06 -16.19
N THR A 155 -13.53 10.15 -16.44
CA THR A 155 -14.90 10.51 -16.84
C THR A 155 -15.76 11.09 -15.71
N LYS A 156 -15.24 11.11 -14.47
CA LYS A 156 -15.91 11.66 -13.29
C LYS A 156 -15.26 12.94 -12.76
N ALA A 157 -14.21 13.41 -13.42
CA ALA A 157 -13.48 14.62 -13.07
C ALA A 157 -13.78 15.73 -14.07
N ASP A 158 -13.46 16.98 -13.70
CA ASP A 158 -13.49 18.06 -14.68
C ASP A 158 -12.47 17.81 -15.82
N PRO A 159 -12.68 18.36 -17.03
CA PRO A 159 -11.81 18.10 -18.19
C PRO A 159 -10.35 18.51 -18.00
N GLN A 160 -10.06 19.56 -17.21
CA GLN A 160 -8.70 20.02 -16.96
C GLN A 160 -7.98 19.03 -16.05
N THR A 161 -8.63 18.57 -14.98
CA THR A 161 -8.08 17.56 -14.07
C THR A 161 -7.88 16.21 -14.78
N ALA A 162 -8.85 15.77 -15.58
CA ALA A 162 -8.74 14.54 -16.35
C ALA A 162 -7.54 14.57 -17.32
N SER A 163 -7.32 15.72 -17.99
CA SER A 163 -6.18 15.92 -18.89
C SER A 163 -4.84 15.96 -18.14
N ALA A 164 -4.80 16.64 -16.99
CA ALA A 164 -3.60 16.72 -16.16
C ALA A 164 -3.17 15.33 -15.66
N MET A 165 -4.11 14.53 -15.16
CA MET A 165 -3.81 13.18 -14.66
C MET A 165 -3.41 12.23 -15.78
N SER A 166 -4.05 12.31 -16.95
CA SER A 166 -3.65 11.48 -18.10
C SER A 166 -2.19 11.73 -18.51
N LYS A 167 -1.74 12.99 -18.46
CA LYS A 167 -0.34 13.35 -18.76
C LYS A 167 0.65 12.89 -17.69
N ALA A 168 0.25 12.91 -16.42
CA ALA A 168 1.11 12.52 -15.30
C ALA A 168 1.62 11.07 -15.41
N PHE A 169 0.82 10.17 -15.99
CA PHE A 169 1.21 8.77 -16.19
C PHE A 169 1.82 8.47 -17.57
N GLN A 170 1.62 9.35 -18.56
CA GLN A 170 2.24 9.21 -19.89
C GLN A 170 3.71 9.71 -19.92
N GLY A 171 4.16 10.44 -18.89
CA GLY A 171 5.49 11.03 -18.81
C GLY A 171 6.55 10.22 -18.05
N SER A 172 6.19 9.12 -17.39
CA SER A 172 7.11 8.28 -16.61
C SER A 172 7.68 7.14 -17.46
N GLY A 173 8.47 7.50 -18.46
CA GLY A 173 9.29 6.57 -19.24
C GLY A 173 10.59 6.14 -18.55
N GLU A 174 10.85 6.59 -17.32
CA GLU A 174 12.10 6.32 -16.60
C GLU A 174 11.80 6.00 -15.14
N GLY A 175 11.73 4.71 -14.81
CA GLY A 175 11.43 4.24 -13.46
C GLY A 175 11.18 2.75 -13.34
N ALA A 176 11.74 1.93 -14.23
CA ALA A 176 11.81 0.49 -14.06
C ALA A 176 12.80 0.17 -12.93
N GLY A 177 12.31 0.15 -11.69
CA GLY A 177 12.98 -0.51 -10.58
C GLY A 177 12.89 -2.02 -10.74
N GLY A 178 13.84 -2.59 -11.50
CA GLY A 178 14.39 -3.93 -11.26
C GLY A 178 13.42 -5.12 -11.34
N GLY A 179 12.80 -5.34 -12.50
CA GLY A 179 12.28 -6.66 -12.87
C GLY A 179 12.72 -6.96 -14.30
N GLN A 180 13.85 -7.65 -14.47
CA GLN A 180 14.23 -8.17 -15.79
C GLN A 180 13.08 -9.04 -16.33
N PRO A 181 12.70 -8.90 -17.61
CA PRO A 181 11.77 -9.84 -18.22
C PRO A 181 12.36 -11.25 -18.12
N ALA A 182 11.53 -12.19 -17.64
CA ALA A 182 11.89 -13.59 -17.57
C ALA A 182 12.44 -14.06 -18.92
N ALA A 183 13.66 -14.59 -18.93
CA ALA A 183 14.23 -15.22 -20.10
C ALA A 183 13.30 -16.35 -20.58
N PRO A 184 13.09 -16.50 -21.90
CA PRO A 184 12.26 -17.58 -22.41
C PRO A 184 12.87 -18.94 -22.03
N ALA A 185 12.02 -19.82 -21.50
CA ALA A 185 12.38 -21.15 -21.05
C ALA A 185 13.18 -21.91 -22.13
N GLU A 186 14.43 -22.24 -21.81
CA GLU A 186 15.26 -23.12 -22.63
C GLU A 186 14.63 -24.52 -22.59
N LYS A 187 14.31 -25.05 -23.78
CA LYS A 187 13.75 -26.40 -23.93
C LYS A 187 14.77 -27.40 -23.40
N SER A 188 14.39 -28.13 -22.35
CA SER A 188 15.07 -29.34 -21.90
C SER A 188 15.25 -30.31 -23.08
N GLU A 189 16.49 -30.45 -23.54
CA GLU A 189 16.88 -31.50 -24.46
C GLU A 189 17.04 -32.80 -23.68
N LYS A 190 16.08 -33.69 -23.89
CA LYS A 190 16.09 -35.10 -23.49
C LYS A 190 17.40 -35.75 -23.95
N LYS A 191 18.35 -36.01 -23.06
CA LYS A 191 19.42 -36.97 -23.36
C LYS A 191 18.95 -38.37 -22.99
N ARG A 192 18.68 -39.15 -24.04
CA ARG A 192 18.41 -40.59 -24.03
C ARG A 192 19.69 -41.36 -23.72
N LYS A 193 19.52 -42.40 -22.88
CA LYS A 193 20.40 -43.56 -22.61
C LYS A 193 21.73 -43.29 -21.94
#